data_AF-A0A540N3R2-F1
#
_entry.id   AF-A0A540N3R2-F1
#
_cell.length_a   1.000
_cell.length_b   1.000
_cell.length_c   1.000
_cell.angle_alpha   90.00
_cell.angle_beta   90.00
_cell.angle_gamma   90.00
#
_symmetry.space_group_name_H-M   'P 1'
#
loop_
_entity.id
_entity.type
_entity.pdbx_description
1 polymer ?
#
loop_
_entity_poly.entity_id
_entity_poly.type
_entity_poly.pdbx_seq_one_letter_code
_entity_poly.pdbx_strand_id
1 'polypeptide(L)'
;MKKFGYIQSHSDHTLFLKRKNCKLTALIIYVDYMIVTGDDQKEIQRLQKYLATEFEMKELGELKYFLGIEVARSKHGIFLSQRKYVLDLLAETGMLDCKPVDTLIEQNHRLGLFPDQVPTHKKRYQRLVGRLIYLSHTRPNIAYAVSVVS
;
A
#
# COMPACT_ATOMS: atom_id res chain seq x y z
N MET A 1 2.49 20.01 12.96
CA MET A 1 1.25 20.01 12.14
C MET A 1 0.09 20.78 12.77
N LYS A 2 -0.39 20.44 13.99
CA LYS A 2 -1.47 21.22 14.66
C LYS A 2 -1.14 22.71 14.82
N LYS A 3 0.10 23.03 15.23
CA LYS A 3 0.62 24.42 15.30
C LYS A 3 0.66 25.14 13.93
N PHE A 4 0.68 24.39 12.84
CA PHE A 4 0.74 24.92 11.46
C PHE A 4 -0.66 25.08 10.84
N GLY A 5 -1.73 24.85 11.63
CA GLY A 5 -3.12 24.98 11.21
C GLY A 5 -3.69 23.75 10.47
N TYR A 6 -3.02 22.60 10.57
CA TYR A 6 -3.56 21.34 10.07
C TYR A 6 -4.41 20.65 11.13
N ILE A 7 -5.58 20.17 10.72
CA ILE A 7 -6.53 19.41 11.53
C ILE A 7 -6.38 17.94 11.17
N GLN A 8 -6.18 17.09 12.18
CA GLN A 8 -6.11 15.64 11.97
C GLN A 8 -7.50 15.12 11.64
N SER A 9 -7.60 14.24 10.64
CA SER A 9 -8.87 13.61 10.28
C SER A 9 -9.33 12.65 11.39
N HIS A 10 -10.65 12.59 11.60
CA HIS A 10 -11.25 11.61 12.51
C HIS A 10 -11.31 10.21 11.90
N SER A 11 -11.35 10.11 10.57
CA SER A 11 -11.44 8.83 9.86
C SER A 11 -10.08 8.15 9.70
N ASP A 12 -9.00 8.92 9.68
CA ASP A 12 -7.64 8.41 9.54
C ASP A 12 -6.67 9.29 10.33
N HIS A 13 -6.02 8.71 11.33
CA HIS A 13 -5.07 9.43 12.19
C HIS A 13 -3.78 9.84 11.46
N THR A 14 -3.49 9.27 10.30
CA THR A 14 -2.33 9.64 9.48
C THR A 14 -2.62 10.82 8.55
N LEU A 15 -3.90 11.16 8.36
CA LEU A 15 -4.35 12.22 7.46
C LEU A 15 -4.52 13.54 8.21
N PHE A 16 -3.87 14.58 7.70
CA PHE A 16 -3.94 15.96 8.17
C PHE A 16 -4.49 16.85 7.06
N LEU A 17 -5.52 17.61 7.36
CA LEU A 17 -6.21 18.48 6.41
C LEU A 17 -6.09 19.94 6.85
N LYS A 18 -5.86 20.82 5.88
CA LYS A 18 -5.89 22.27 6.08
C LYS A 18 -6.76 22.89 5.00
N ARG A 19 -7.77 23.65 5.42
CA ARG A 19 -8.67 24.35 4.51
C ARG A 19 -8.49 25.85 4.65
N LYS A 20 -8.25 26.54 3.54
CA LYS A 20 -8.09 28.00 3.50
C LYS A 20 -8.69 28.55 2.21
N ASN A 21 -9.58 29.54 2.30
CA ASN A 21 -10.18 30.23 1.15
C ASN A 21 -10.72 29.25 0.08
N CYS A 22 -11.52 28.26 0.51
CA CYS A 22 -12.05 27.16 -0.32
C CYS A 22 -11.02 26.18 -0.90
N LYS A 23 -9.73 26.39 -0.68
CA LYS A 23 -8.68 25.44 -1.05
C LYS A 23 -8.39 24.45 0.08
N LEU A 24 -7.97 23.26 -0.29
CA LEU A 24 -7.63 22.13 0.55
C LEU A 24 -6.18 21.70 0.31
N THR A 25 -5.42 21.59 1.40
CA THR A 25 -4.16 20.87 1.43
C THR A 25 -4.29 19.67 2.35
N ALA A 26 -3.92 18.50 1.86
CA ALA A 26 -3.89 17.25 2.57
C ALA A 26 -2.45 16.76 2.71
N LEU A 27 -2.10 16.33 3.92
CA LEU A 27 -0.84 15.71 4.27
C LEU A 27 -1.15 14.33 4.87
N ILE A 28 -0.58 13.28 4.29
CA ILE A 28 -0.66 11.92 4.81
C ILE A 28 0.74 11.53 5.29
N ILE A 29 0.84 11.01 6.51
CA ILE A 29 2.11 10.59 7.11
C ILE A 29 2.06 9.09 7.38
N TYR A 30 2.89 8.33 6.67
CA TYR A 30 3.02 6.89 6.86
C TYR A 30 4.48 6.53 7.14
N VAL A 31 4.80 6.32 8.42
CA VAL A 31 6.17 6.05 8.89
C VAL A 31 7.13 7.08 8.29
N ASP A 32 8.08 6.68 7.43
CA ASP A 32 9.09 7.54 6.81
C ASP A 32 8.61 8.25 5.53
N TYR A 33 7.40 7.96 5.07
CA TYR A 33 6.83 8.54 3.86
C TYR A 33 5.81 9.62 4.18
N MET A 34 5.96 10.76 3.52
CA MET A 34 5.00 11.86 3.59
C MET A 34 4.44 12.12 2.19
N ILE A 35 3.11 12.11 2.08
CA ILE A 35 2.41 12.46 0.84
C ILE A 35 1.71 13.79 1.07
N VAL A 36 2.02 14.78 0.24
CA VAL A 36 1.33 16.07 0.24
C VAL A 36 0.56 16.21 -1.06
N THR A 37 -0.72 16.57 -0.97
CA THR A 37 -1.60 16.79 -2.12
C THR A 37 -2.60 17.90 -1.83
N GLY A 38 -3.20 18.49 -2.86
CA GLY A 38 -4.15 19.59 -2.70
C GLY A 38 -4.21 20.52 -3.90
N ASP A 39 -5.16 21.45 -3.85
CA ASP A 39 -5.37 22.49 -4.87
C ASP A 39 -4.67 23.83 -4.52
N ASP A 40 -4.18 23.97 -3.28
CA ASP A 40 -3.34 25.11 -2.87
C ASP A 40 -1.84 24.85 -3.04
N GLN A 41 -1.34 25.03 -4.27
CA GLN A 41 0.09 24.88 -4.58
C GLN A 41 1.00 25.78 -3.72
N LYS A 42 0.53 26.96 -3.30
CA LYS A 42 1.34 27.86 -2.46
C LYS A 42 1.50 27.30 -1.06
N GLU A 43 0.44 26.74 -0.49
CA GLU A 43 0.50 26.11 0.83
C GLU A 43 1.29 24.80 0.79
N ILE A 44 1.19 24.01 -0.29
CA ILE A 44 2.01 22.80 -0.50
C ILE A 44 3.50 23.16 -0.47
N GLN A 45 3.93 24.15 -1.26
CA GLN A 45 5.33 24.60 -1.28
C GLN A 45 5.78 25.14 0.08
N ARG A 46 4.90 25.85 0.79
CA ARG A 46 5.19 26.36 2.14
C ARG A 46 5.38 25.21 3.14
N LEU A 47 4.50 24.21 3.08
CA LEU A 47 4.59 23.02 3.93
C LEU A 47 5.87 22.23 3.62
N GLN A 48 6.19 22.00 2.35
CA GLN A 48 7.41 21.28 1.94
C GLN A 48 8.67 21.98 2.46
N LYS A 49 8.77 23.31 2.32
CA LYS A 49 9.90 24.08 2.86
C LYS A 49 10.01 23.97 4.37
N TYR A 50 8.89 24.09 5.08
CA TYR A 50 8.87 23.94 6.54
C TYR A 50 9.33 22.55 6.97
N LEU A 51 8.83 21.50 6.32
CA LEU A 51 9.23 20.13 6.60
C LEU A 51 10.73 19.91 6.33
N ALA A 52 11.27 20.50 5.26
CA ALA A 52 12.68 20.38 4.91
C ALA A 52 13.62 21.13 5.86
N THR A 53 13.12 22.14 6.59
CA THR A 53 13.88 22.82 7.65
C THR A 53 13.87 22.02 8.95
N GLU A 54 12.75 21.39 9.29
CA GLU A 54 12.61 20.66 10.57
C GLU A 54 13.13 19.22 10.50
N PHE A 55 13.07 18.60 9.32
CA PHE A 55 13.43 17.20 9.10
C PHE A 55 14.40 17.06 7.93
N GLU A 56 15.35 16.15 8.06
CA GLU A 56 16.18 15.72 6.95
C GLU A 56 15.33 14.88 5.98
N MET A 57 14.78 15.53 4.97
CA MET A 57 13.88 14.90 4.00
C MET A 57 14.40 15.01 2.58
N LYS A 58 14.13 13.98 1.79
CA LYS A 58 14.39 13.97 0.35
C LYS A 58 13.10 14.18 -0.42
N GLU A 59 13.08 15.16 -1.30
CA GLU A 59 11.97 15.33 -2.23
C GLU A 59 12.06 14.26 -3.33
N LEU A 60 11.03 13.40 -3.40
CA LEU A 60 10.91 12.34 -4.41
C LEU A 60 10.12 12.79 -5.65
N GLY A 61 9.60 14.03 -5.61
CA GLY A 61 8.75 14.60 -6.65
C GLY A 61 7.37 13.93 -6.69
N GLU A 62 6.86 13.74 -7.90
CA GLU A 62 5.56 13.11 -8.11
C GLU A 62 5.50 11.69 -7.54
N LEU A 63 4.41 11.37 -6.82
CA LEU A 63 4.16 10.03 -6.30
C LEU A 63 4.09 9.03 -7.46
N LYS A 64 5.07 8.14 -7.55
CA LYS A 64 5.15 7.04 -8.53
C LYS A 64 5.00 5.66 -7.91
N TYR A 65 5.40 5.50 -6.64
CA TYR A 65 5.32 4.24 -5.92
C TYR A 65 5.06 4.49 -4.44
N PHE A 66 4.10 3.78 -3.86
CA PHE A 66 3.80 3.84 -2.44
C PHE A 66 3.28 2.49 -1.96
N LEU A 67 3.95 1.89 -0.96
CA LEU A 67 3.57 0.63 -0.31
C LEU A 67 3.34 -0.57 -1.23
N GLY A 68 3.93 -0.62 -2.43
CA GLY A 68 3.63 -1.71 -3.39
C GLY A 68 2.64 -1.32 -4.47
N ILE A 69 2.12 -0.10 -4.43
CA ILE A 69 1.23 0.47 -5.44
C ILE A 69 2.02 1.44 -6.31
N GLU A 70 2.11 1.13 -7.59
CA GLU A 70 2.56 2.00 -8.66
C GLU A 70 1.45 2.98 -9.02
N VAL A 71 1.82 4.25 -9.15
CA VAL A 71 0.92 5.34 -9.50
C VAL A 71 1.37 5.91 -10.83
N ALA A 72 0.57 5.70 -11.87
CA ALA A 72 0.78 6.29 -13.19
C ALA A 72 -0.24 7.41 -13.40
N ARG A 73 0.23 8.57 -13.89
CA ARG A 73 -0.62 9.71 -14.22
C ARG A 73 -0.68 9.89 -15.73
N SER A 74 -1.87 10.15 -16.24
CA SER A 74 -2.11 10.50 -17.65
C SER A 74 -3.07 11.67 -17.74
N LYS A 75 -3.23 12.25 -18.94
CA LYS A 75 -4.25 13.27 -19.21
C LYS A 75 -5.67 12.78 -18.93
N HIS A 76 -5.90 11.47 -18.94
CA HIS A 76 -7.21 10.85 -18.70
C HIS A 76 -7.48 10.53 -17.22
N GLY A 77 -6.47 10.64 -16.36
CA GLY A 77 -6.61 10.35 -14.93
C GLY A 77 -5.42 9.61 -14.34
N ILE A 78 -5.64 9.03 -13.16
CA ILE A 78 -4.66 8.31 -12.36
C ILE A 78 -4.94 6.82 -12.44
N PHE A 79 -3.92 6.03 -12.75
CA PHE A 79 -3.96 4.58 -12.77
C PHE A 79 -3.10 4.02 -11.64
N LEU A 80 -3.67 3.08 -10.88
CA LEU A 80 -3.00 2.40 -9.78
C LEU A 80 -2.73 0.95 -10.18
N SER A 81 -1.49 0.48 -9.98
CA SER A 81 -1.05 -0.88 -10.33
C SER A 81 -0.30 -1.51 -9.17
N GLN A 82 -0.55 -2.79 -8.89
CA GLN A 82 0.30 -3.60 -8.01
C GLN A 82 1.13 -4.63 -8.81
N ARG A 83 1.27 -4.46 -10.12
CA ARG A 83 1.95 -5.44 -11.00
C ARG A 83 3.37 -5.72 -10.54
N LYS A 84 4.17 -4.69 -10.25
CA LYS A 84 5.54 -4.88 -9.73
C LYS A 84 5.54 -5.69 -8.44
N TYR A 85 4.66 -5.36 -7.49
CA TYR A 85 4.55 -6.09 -6.23
C TYR A 85 4.24 -7.58 -6.43
N VAL A 86 3.35 -7.90 -7.38
CA VAL A 86 3.02 -9.29 -7.74
C VAL A 86 4.22 -10.00 -8.35
N LEU A 87 4.93 -9.37 -9.29
CA LEU A 87 6.10 -9.95 -9.92
C LEU A 87 7.23 -10.20 -8.90
N ASP A 88 7.48 -9.25 -8.00
CA ASP A 88 8.48 -9.39 -6.94
C ASP A 88 8.08 -10.52 -5.97
N LEU A 89 6.79 -10.66 -5.63
CA LEU A 89 6.29 -11.76 -4.81
C LEU A 89 6.49 -13.12 -5.49
N LEU A 90 6.14 -13.24 -6.78
CA LEU A 90 6.35 -14.46 -7.56
C LEU A 90 7.83 -14.80 -7.70
N ALA A 91 8.70 -13.80 -7.90
CA ALA A 91 10.14 -14.01 -7.97
C ALA A 91 10.69 -14.56 -6.64
N GLU A 92 10.30 -13.97 -5.52
CA GLU A 92 10.71 -14.41 -4.18
C GLU A 92 10.24 -15.82 -3.82
N THR A 93 9.09 -16.26 -4.34
CA THR A 93 8.56 -17.61 -4.11
C THR A 93 9.03 -18.63 -5.15
N GLY A 94 9.75 -18.20 -6.20
CA GLY A 94 10.15 -19.06 -7.30
C GLY A 94 9.00 -19.47 -8.23
N MET A 95 7.97 -18.62 -8.34
CA MET A 95 6.73 -18.87 -9.07
C MET A 95 6.54 -18.00 -10.33
N LEU A 96 7.58 -17.32 -10.82
CA LEU A 96 7.46 -16.48 -12.02
C LEU A 96 7.01 -17.26 -13.26
N ASP A 97 7.51 -18.48 -13.44
CA ASP A 97 7.21 -19.34 -14.58
C ASP A 97 6.10 -20.36 -14.28
N CYS A 98 5.39 -20.21 -13.16
CA CYS A 98 4.28 -21.10 -12.83
C CYS A 98 3.14 -20.93 -13.83
N LYS A 99 2.55 -22.05 -14.26
CA LYS A 99 1.35 -22.05 -15.10
C LYS A 99 0.19 -21.42 -14.32
N PRO A 100 -0.60 -20.54 -14.94
CA PRO A 100 -1.81 -20.01 -14.32
C PRO A 100 -2.79 -21.15 -14.05
N VAL A 101 -3.55 -21.01 -12.97
CA VAL A 101 -4.62 -21.94 -12.60
C VAL A 101 -5.90 -21.11 -12.43
N ASP A 102 -6.97 -21.52 -13.10
CA ASP A 102 -8.26 -20.82 -13.05
C ASP A 102 -8.96 -21.01 -11.70
N THR A 103 -8.69 -22.13 -11.03
CA THR A 103 -9.24 -22.47 -9.72
C THR A 103 -8.17 -22.34 -8.64
N LEU A 104 -8.24 -21.29 -7.82
CA LEU A 104 -7.25 -21.01 -6.78
C LEU A 104 -7.28 -21.99 -5.61
N ILE A 105 -8.47 -22.51 -5.27
CA ILE A 105 -8.69 -23.46 -4.19
C ILE A 105 -9.92 -24.31 -4.48
N GLU A 106 -9.90 -25.57 -4.06
CA GLU A 106 -11.06 -26.46 -4.15
C GLU A 106 -12.20 -25.94 -3.25
N GLN A 107 -13.44 -26.09 -3.72
CA GLN A 107 -14.60 -25.75 -2.91
C GLN A 107 -14.67 -26.65 -1.68
N ASN A 108 -14.94 -26.05 -0.51
CA ASN A 108 -14.99 -26.76 0.77
C ASN A 108 -13.67 -27.45 1.16
N HIS A 109 -12.52 -26.92 0.69
CA HIS A 109 -11.21 -27.42 1.10
C HIS A 109 -11.09 -27.40 2.63
N ARG A 110 -10.88 -28.57 3.24
CA ARG A 110 -10.68 -28.72 4.68
C ARG A 110 -9.20 -28.91 4.96
N LEU A 111 -8.65 -28.05 5.81
CA LEU A 111 -7.29 -28.22 6.30
C LEU A 111 -7.23 -29.50 7.16
N GLY A 112 -6.33 -30.41 6.79
CA GLY A 112 -6.11 -31.67 7.49
C GLY A 112 -4.76 -31.66 8.23
N LEU A 113 -4.69 -32.40 9.34
CA LEU A 113 -3.43 -32.74 9.99
C LEU A 113 -2.96 -34.08 9.45
N PHE A 114 -1.80 -34.10 8.80
CA PHE A 114 -1.18 -35.33 8.33
C PHE A 114 -0.07 -35.73 9.32
N PRO A 115 -0.09 -36.97 9.88
CA PRO A 115 0.87 -37.41 10.89
C PRO A 115 2.34 -37.29 10.46
N ASP A 116 2.60 -37.50 9.17
CA ASP A 116 3.95 -37.51 8.59
C ASP A 116 4.35 -36.17 7.94
N GLN A 117 3.62 -35.09 8.25
CA GLN A 117 3.86 -33.80 7.61
C GLN A 117 5.17 -33.16 8.08
N VAL A 118 6.04 -32.83 7.13
CA VAL A 118 7.22 -32.02 7.40
C VAL A 118 6.78 -30.63 7.88
N PRO A 119 7.24 -30.17 9.06
CA PRO A 119 6.86 -28.86 9.57
C PRO A 119 7.28 -27.73 8.62
N THR A 120 6.32 -26.90 8.23
CA THR A 120 6.60 -25.70 7.42
C THR A 120 7.32 -24.65 8.27
N HIS A 121 8.25 -23.92 7.65
CA HIS A 121 8.92 -22.79 8.30
C HIS A 121 7.93 -21.65 8.60
N LYS A 122 7.49 -21.55 9.86
CA LYS A 122 6.44 -20.62 10.33
C LYS A 122 6.62 -19.18 9.86
N LYS A 123 7.82 -18.60 10.00
CA LYS A 123 8.07 -17.20 9.59
C LYS A 123 7.92 -17.00 8.08
N ARG A 124 8.29 -18.00 7.28
CA ARG A 124 8.19 -17.93 5.81
C ARG A 124 6.72 -17.96 5.39
N TYR A 125 5.94 -18.86 6.02
CA TYR A 125 4.51 -18.95 5.82
C TYR A 125 3.79 -17.65 6.18
N GLN A 126 3.99 -17.15 7.42
CA GLN A 126 3.36 -15.91 7.89
C GLN A 126 3.72 -14.70 7.03
N ARG A 127 4.98 -14.59 6.57
CA ARG A 127 5.40 -13.53 5.64
C ARG A 127 4.66 -13.63 4.31
N LEU A 128 4.53 -14.83 3.74
CA LEU A 128 3.83 -15.04 2.46
C LEU A 128 2.35 -14.71 2.59
N VAL A 129 1.67 -15.25 3.61
CA VAL A 129 0.26 -14.97 3.89
C VAL A 129 0.02 -13.48 4.09
N GLY A 130 0.86 -12.79 4.88
CA GLY A 130 0.75 -11.34 5.06
C GLY A 130 0.85 -10.54 3.76
N ARG A 131 1.73 -10.94 2.84
CA ARG A 131 1.85 -10.32 1.51
C ARG A 131 0.64 -10.59 0.62
N LEU A 132 0.08 -11.80 0.69
CA LEU A 132 -1.13 -12.16 -0.05
C LEU A 132 -2.37 -11.43 0.48
N ILE A 133 -2.48 -11.23 1.79
CA ILE A 133 -3.52 -10.39 2.41
C ILE A 133 -3.39 -8.95 1.91
N TYR A 134 -2.17 -8.40 1.88
CA TYR A 134 -1.97 -7.05 1.34
C TYR A 134 -2.39 -6.94 -0.14
N LEU A 135 -2.08 -7.97 -0.94
CA LEU A 135 -2.45 -8.04 -2.35
C LEU A 135 -3.97 -8.17 -2.57
N SER A 136 -4.68 -8.87 -1.69
CA SER A 136 -6.13 -9.10 -1.84
C SER A 136 -6.96 -7.82 -1.75
N HIS A 137 -6.43 -6.76 -1.13
CA HIS A 137 -7.06 -5.44 -1.07
C HIS A 137 -7.30 -4.81 -2.46
N THR A 138 -6.45 -5.09 -3.45
CA THR A 138 -6.65 -4.63 -4.84
C THR A 138 -7.02 -5.76 -5.81
N ARG A 139 -6.85 -7.02 -5.39
CA ARG A 139 -7.21 -8.23 -6.15
C ARG A 139 -8.26 -9.05 -5.39
N PRO A 140 -9.54 -8.65 -5.41
CA PRO A 140 -10.58 -9.35 -4.65
C PRO A 140 -10.77 -10.80 -5.12
N ASN A 141 -10.39 -11.13 -6.35
CA ASN A 141 -10.49 -12.48 -6.90
C ASN A 141 -9.64 -13.54 -6.17
N ILE A 142 -8.62 -13.14 -5.38
CA ILE A 142 -7.83 -14.06 -4.55
C ILE A 142 -8.27 -14.08 -3.09
N ALA A 143 -9.14 -13.16 -2.66
CA ALA A 143 -9.43 -12.92 -1.25
C ALA A 143 -9.96 -14.16 -0.52
N TYR A 144 -10.83 -14.94 -1.18
CA TYR A 144 -11.36 -16.18 -0.62
C TYR A 144 -10.25 -17.20 -0.34
N ALA A 145 -9.41 -17.50 -1.33
CA ALA A 145 -8.32 -18.47 -1.16
C ALA A 145 -7.34 -18.02 -0.06
N VAL A 146 -7.00 -16.72 -0.01
CA VAL A 146 -6.15 -16.14 1.04
C VAL A 146 -6.80 -16.28 2.42
N SER A 147 -8.12 -16.11 2.54
CA SER A 147 -8.82 -16.24 3.82
C SER A 147 -8.79 -17.67 4.39
N VAL A 148 -8.79 -18.70 3.54
CA VAL A 148 -8.75 -20.11 3.97
C VAL A 148 -7.35 -20.48 4.51
N VAL A 149 -6.30 -19.86 3.99
CA VAL A 149 -4.90 -20.12 4.40
C VAL A 149 -4.39 -19.16 5.48
N SER A 150 -5.19 -18.18 5.90
CA SER A 150 -4.79 -17.18 6.90
C SER A 150 -4.88 -17.69 8.33
#